data_AF-A0A926M3U2-F1
#
_entry.id   AF-A0A926M3U2-F1
#
_cell.length_a   1.000
_cell.length_b   1.000
_cell.length_c   1.000
_cell.angle_alpha   90.00
_cell.angle_beta   90.00
_cell.angle_gamma   90.00
#
_symmetry.space_group_name_H-M   'P 1'
#
loop_
_entity.id
_entity.type
_entity.pdbx_description
1 polymer ?
#
loop_
_entity_poly.entity_id
_entity_poly.type
_entity_poly.pdbx_seq_one_letter_code
_entity_poly.pdbx_strand_id
1 'polypeptide(L)'
;MKKFYFLILIFFFTGCSGYKPTFSSKDINFYINQIITSDNDKISYKIKKRLEPYTSKASKKKQINLKITSLKEVRIIAKDNKGDASMFDLIIISNIEVSLNDIAKNNYKFSEKFTFKNQTNKFELEQYKRSLEDEIISKIFEKLILNLRTL
;
A
#
# COMPACT_ATOMS: atom_id res chain seq x y z
N MET A 1 -32.78 43.22 -3.43
CA MET A 1 -31.42 42.69 -3.69
C MET A 1 -30.92 41.69 -2.62
N LYS A 2 -31.79 41.07 -1.81
CA LYS A 2 -31.38 40.03 -0.82
C LYS A 2 -31.64 38.58 -1.28
N LYS A 3 -32.46 38.38 -2.32
CA LYS A 3 -32.82 37.05 -2.85
C LYS A 3 -31.76 36.43 -3.77
N PHE A 4 -30.84 37.22 -4.34
CA PHE A 4 -29.80 36.73 -5.25
C PHE A 4 -28.66 36.01 -4.52
N TYR A 5 -28.34 36.44 -3.29
CA TYR A 5 -27.34 35.78 -2.43
C TYR A 5 -27.73 34.34 -2.06
N PHE A 6 -29.03 34.04 -1.99
CA PHE A 6 -29.51 32.67 -1.70
C PHE A 6 -29.26 31.71 -2.88
N LEU A 7 -29.27 32.21 -4.13
CA LEU A 7 -29.03 31.40 -5.32
C LEU A 7 -27.55 31.00 -5.48
N ILE A 8 -26.62 31.86 -5.05
CA ILE A 8 -25.18 31.59 -5.05
C ILE A 8 -24.79 30.53 -4.01
N LEU A 9 -25.53 30.41 -2.90
CA LEU A 9 -25.24 29.45 -1.83
C LEU A 9 -25.49 27.98 -2.27
N ILE A 10 -26.43 27.75 -3.21
CA ILE A 10 -26.77 26.41 -3.70
C ILE A 10 -25.68 25.82 -4.60
N PHE A 11 -24.88 26.66 -5.28
CA PHE A 11 -23.81 26.19 -6.16
C PHE A 11 -22.58 25.65 -5.42
N PHE A 12 -22.40 25.99 -4.14
CA PHE A 12 -21.29 25.49 -3.32
C PHE A 12 -21.55 24.11 -2.71
N PHE A 13 -22.81 23.64 -2.67
CA PHE A 13 -23.16 22.33 -2.07
C PHE A 13 -23.28 21.18 -3.07
N THR A 14 -23.30 21.46 -4.38
CA THR A 14 -23.38 20.41 -5.42
C THR A 14 -22.01 19.92 -5.90
N GLY A 15 -20.92 20.52 -5.41
CA GLY A 15 -19.56 20.22 -5.83
C GLY A 15 -18.89 19.07 -5.07
N CYS A 16 -19.46 17.85 -5.05
CA CYS A 16 -18.65 16.61 -4.86
C CYS A 16 -19.43 15.30 -5.10
N SER A 17 -20.49 15.29 -5.90
CA SER A 17 -21.42 14.14 -6.00
C SER A 17 -20.92 12.96 -6.84
N GLY A 18 -19.66 12.98 -7.30
CA GLY A 18 -19.11 11.98 -8.24
C GLY A 18 -17.84 11.26 -7.76
N TYR A 19 -17.34 11.56 -6.57
CA TYR A 19 -16.12 10.91 -6.08
C TYR A 19 -16.42 9.48 -5.63
N LYS A 20 -16.01 8.51 -6.45
CA LYS A 20 -16.07 7.09 -6.11
C LYS A 20 -14.69 6.66 -5.60
N PRO A 21 -14.56 6.12 -4.37
CA PRO A 21 -13.26 5.74 -3.83
C PRO A 21 -12.60 4.69 -4.72
N THR A 22 -11.42 5.01 -5.24
CA THR A 22 -10.70 4.14 -6.17
C THR A 22 -10.39 2.78 -5.57
N PHE A 23 -10.14 2.66 -4.25
CA PHE A 23 -9.84 1.41 -3.54
C PHE A 23 -11.02 0.85 -2.73
N SER A 24 -12.25 1.19 -3.10
CA SER A 24 -13.45 0.58 -2.51
C SER A 24 -13.50 -0.93 -2.82
N SER A 25 -13.75 -1.76 -1.80
CA SER A 25 -13.92 -3.20 -1.95
C SER A 25 -15.29 -3.61 -2.54
N LYS A 26 -16.20 -2.63 -2.75
CA LYS A 26 -17.55 -2.86 -3.28
C LYS A 26 -17.58 -3.03 -4.81
N ASP A 27 -16.63 -2.45 -5.52
CA ASP A 27 -16.63 -2.38 -7.00
C ASP A 27 -15.64 -3.34 -7.67
N ILE A 28 -15.12 -4.29 -6.91
CA ILE A 28 -14.17 -5.30 -7.36
C ILE A 28 -14.86 -6.65 -7.53
N ASN A 29 -14.57 -7.34 -8.63
CA ASN A 29 -15.18 -8.63 -8.98
C ASN A 29 -14.36 -9.84 -8.44
N PHE A 30 -13.47 -9.62 -7.47
CA PHE A 30 -12.70 -10.67 -6.82
C PHE A 30 -12.80 -10.58 -5.30
N TYR A 31 -12.65 -11.73 -4.64
CA TYR A 31 -12.42 -11.81 -3.19
C TYR A 31 -11.15 -12.60 -2.91
N ILE A 32 -10.50 -12.27 -1.79
CA ILE A 32 -9.31 -12.96 -1.33
C ILE A 32 -9.73 -14.03 -0.33
N ASN A 33 -9.64 -15.29 -0.74
CA ASN A 33 -10.03 -16.41 0.11
C ASN A 33 -8.98 -16.69 1.19
N GLN A 34 -7.70 -16.69 0.83
CA GLN A 34 -6.61 -16.94 1.76
C GLN A 34 -5.40 -16.05 1.49
N ILE A 35 -4.74 -15.63 2.58
CA ILE A 35 -3.47 -14.91 2.55
C ILE A 35 -2.47 -15.62 3.46
N ILE A 36 -1.47 -16.25 2.85
CA ILE A 36 -0.38 -16.93 3.53
C ILE A 36 0.80 -15.97 3.67
N THR A 37 1.32 -15.84 4.88
CA THR A 37 2.51 -15.06 5.24
C THR A 37 3.30 -15.82 6.29
N SER A 38 4.62 -15.66 6.33
CA SER A 38 5.44 -16.19 7.42
C SER A 38 5.25 -15.34 8.70
N ASP A 39 5.21 -15.96 9.88
CA ASP A 39 4.94 -15.26 11.15
C ASP A 39 6.00 -14.20 11.51
N ASN A 40 7.25 -14.42 11.10
CA ASN A 40 8.36 -13.49 11.34
C ASN A 40 8.40 -12.32 10.35
N ASP A 41 7.59 -12.35 9.29
CA ASP A 41 7.55 -11.32 8.25
C ASP A 41 6.52 -10.25 8.58
N LYS A 42 6.94 -9.29 9.41
CA LYS A 42 6.11 -8.17 9.87
C LYS A 42 5.57 -7.31 8.73
N ILE A 43 6.32 -7.18 7.64
CA ILE A 43 5.91 -6.36 6.49
C ILE A 43 4.80 -7.06 5.72
N SER A 44 4.97 -8.35 5.41
CA SER A 44 3.92 -9.13 4.76
C SER A 44 2.67 -9.20 5.62
N TYR A 45 2.80 -9.27 6.96
CA TYR A 45 1.66 -9.18 7.87
C TYR A 45 0.92 -7.83 7.77
N LYS A 46 1.65 -6.71 7.72
CA LYS A 46 1.04 -5.39 7.51
C LYS A 46 0.32 -5.29 6.16
N ILE A 47 0.89 -5.84 5.08
CA ILE A 47 0.24 -5.91 3.77
C ILE A 47 -1.05 -6.76 3.87
N LYS A 48 -0.98 -7.94 4.50
CA LYS A 48 -2.13 -8.81 4.77
C LYS A 48 -3.25 -8.07 5.51
N LYS A 49 -2.92 -7.32 6.56
CA LYS A 49 -3.86 -6.48 7.32
C LYS A 49 -4.60 -5.48 6.41
N ARG A 50 -3.89 -4.80 5.51
CA ARG A 50 -4.51 -3.87 4.54
C ARG A 50 -5.40 -4.55 3.50
N LEU A 51 -5.18 -5.84 3.24
CA LEU A 51 -5.99 -6.66 2.34
C LEU A 51 -7.23 -7.27 3.01
N GLU A 52 -7.36 -7.21 4.34
CA GLU A 52 -8.53 -7.75 5.07
C GLU A 52 -9.88 -7.28 4.51
N PRO A 53 -10.08 -6.01 4.10
CA PRO A 53 -11.35 -5.56 3.52
C PRO A 53 -11.75 -6.25 2.20
N TYR A 54 -10.82 -6.99 1.58
CA TYR A 54 -10.99 -7.68 0.30
C TYR A 54 -11.30 -9.18 0.47
N THR A 55 -11.32 -9.70 1.70
CA THR A 55 -11.55 -11.13 1.97
C THR A 55 -13.03 -11.53 1.99
N SER A 56 -13.94 -10.56 2.04
CA SER A 56 -15.38 -10.83 2.06
C SER A 56 -15.86 -11.44 0.74
N LYS A 57 -16.47 -12.63 0.85
CA LYS A 57 -16.85 -13.49 -0.28
C LYS A 57 -17.94 -12.89 -1.17
N ALA A 58 -18.95 -12.24 -0.57
CA ALA A 58 -20.08 -11.58 -1.26
C ALA A 58 -20.54 -12.28 -2.57
N SER A 59 -21.11 -11.53 -3.51
CA SER A 59 -21.53 -12.01 -4.84
C SER A 59 -20.38 -12.04 -5.87
N LYS A 60 -19.12 -12.05 -5.42
CA LYS A 60 -17.94 -11.88 -6.27
C LYS A 60 -17.53 -13.19 -6.92
N LYS A 61 -17.16 -13.14 -8.20
CA LYS A 61 -16.98 -14.35 -9.02
C LYS A 61 -15.55 -14.90 -9.01
N LYS A 62 -14.53 -14.07 -8.79
CA LYS A 62 -13.12 -14.48 -8.86
C LYS A 62 -12.55 -14.76 -7.46
N GLN A 63 -12.16 -16.00 -7.21
CA GLN A 63 -11.46 -16.38 -5.98
C GLN A 63 -9.95 -16.21 -6.16
N ILE A 64 -9.32 -15.51 -5.23
CA ILE A 64 -7.87 -15.30 -5.21
C ILE A 64 -7.28 -15.85 -3.92
N ASN A 65 -6.20 -16.62 -4.04
CA ASN A 65 -5.33 -17.00 -2.94
C ASN A 65 -3.97 -16.29 -3.10
N LEU A 66 -3.45 -15.75 -2.01
CA LEU A 66 -2.20 -14.99 -1.99
C LEU A 66 -1.17 -15.65 -1.08
N LYS A 67 0.09 -15.66 -1.50
CA LYS A 67 1.24 -15.90 -0.64
C LYS A 67 2.21 -14.74 -0.76
N ILE A 68 2.48 -14.07 0.36
CA ILE A 68 3.26 -12.82 0.40
C ILE A 68 4.53 -13.07 1.21
N THR A 69 5.66 -12.67 0.66
CA THR A 69 6.96 -12.69 1.34
C THR A 69 7.70 -11.41 1.04
N SER A 70 8.19 -10.73 2.08
CA SER A 70 8.77 -9.40 1.99
C SER A 70 10.12 -9.35 2.69
N LEU A 71 11.02 -8.53 2.16
CA LEU A 71 12.34 -8.25 2.70
C LEU A 71 12.50 -6.75 2.87
N LYS A 72 13.09 -6.33 4.00
CA LYS A 72 13.50 -4.95 4.25
C LYS A 72 15.02 -4.85 4.18
N GLU A 73 15.50 -3.86 3.43
CA GLU A 73 16.92 -3.52 3.34
C GLU A 73 17.12 -2.04 3.68
N VAL A 74 18.24 -1.73 4.34
CA VAL A 74 18.71 -0.36 4.55
C VAL A 74 20.11 -0.26 3.96
N ARG A 75 20.33 0.70 3.05
CA ARG A 75 21.60 0.87 2.34
C ARG A 75 22.14 2.28 2.55
N ILE A 76 23.42 2.41 2.88
CA ILE A 76 24.10 3.71 2.91
C ILE A 76 24.30 4.18 1.46
N ILE A 77 23.88 5.40 1.14
CA ILE A 77 24.06 5.97 -0.21
C ILE A 77 25.05 7.13 -0.25
N ALA A 78 25.28 7.80 0.90
CA ALA A 78 26.24 8.89 0.99
C ALA A 78 26.87 8.94 2.39
N LYS A 79 28.08 9.50 2.44
CA LYS A 79 28.81 9.82 3.67
C LYS A 79 29.10 11.31 3.74
N ASP A 80 29.28 11.85 4.93
CA ASP A 80 29.72 13.23 5.14
C ASP A 80 31.25 13.36 5.06
N ASN A 81 31.74 14.59 5.31
CA ASN A 81 33.17 14.90 5.27
C ASN A 81 33.99 14.23 6.40
N LYS A 82 33.34 13.67 7.41
CA LYS A 82 33.96 12.89 8.50
C LYS A 82 33.95 11.39 8.19
N GLY A 83 33.29 10.98 7.10
CA GLY A 83 33.14 9.58 6.70
C GLY A 83 31.92 8.89 7.33
N ASP A 84 31.07 9.62 8.05
CA ASP A 84 29.86 9.10 8.67
C ASP A 84 28.72 9.01 7.66
N ALA A 85 27.85 8.01 7.79
CA ALA A 85 26.72 7.84 6.88
C ALA A 85 25.73 9.00 7.02
N SER A 86 25.52 9.74 5.92
CA SER A 86 24.70 10.95 5.88
C SER A 86 23.34 10.73 5.21
N MET A 87 23.24 9.73 4.34
CA MET A 87 21.99 9.36 3.67
C MET A 87 21.86 7.84 3.49
N PHE A 88 20.62 7.39 3.52
CA PHE A 88 20.26 5.98 3.39
C PHE A 88 19.08 5.78 2.44
N ASP A 89 19.05 4.61 1.79
CA ASP A 89 17.85 4.07 1.15
C ASP A 89 17.21 3.05 2.09
N LEU A 90 15.92 3.22 2.38
CA LEU A 90 15.05 2.19 2.94
C LEU A 90 14.32 1.52 1.78
N ILE A 91 14.53 0.21 1.59
CA ILE A 91 14.01 -0.56 0.47
C ILE A 91 13.14 -1.69 1.02
N ILE A 92 11.97 -1.89 0.43
CA ILE A 92 11.14 -3.08 0.68
C ILE A 92 10.90 -3.80 -0.63
N ILE A 93 11.18 -5.09 -0.63
CA ILE A 93 10.96 -5.99 -1.76
C ILE A 93 9.89 -6.99 -1.33
N SER A 94 8.76 -7.05 -2.04
CA SER A 94 7.68 -7.99 -1.77
C SER A 94 7.45 -8.89 -2.97
N ASN A 95 7.58 -10.20 -2.76
CA ASN A 95 7.21 -11.24 -3.72
C ASN A 95 5.82 -11.76 -3.36
N ILE A 96 4.92 -11.77 -4.34
CA ILE A 96 3.52 -12.11 -4.16
C ILE A 96 3.12 -13.14 -5.21
N GLU A 97 2.84 -14.35 -4.75
CA GLU A 97 2.26 -15.42 -5.55
C GLU A 97 0.74 -15.29 -5.48
N VAL A 98 0.08 -15.30 -6.65
CA VAL A 98 -1.36 -15.11 -6.80
C VAL A 98 -1.93 -16.31 -7.54
N SER A 99 -2.82 -17.05 -6.89
CA SER A 99 -3.55 -18.17 -7.49
C SER A 99 -5.00 -17.78 -7.74
N LEU A 100 -5.44 -17.82 -9.00
CA LEU A 100 -6.83 -17.59 -9.41
C LEU A 100 -7.57 -18.92 -9.52
N ASN A 101 -8.66 -19.08 -8.76
CA ASN A 101 -9.50 -20.29 -8.75
C ASN A 101 -8.68 -21.60 -8.64
N ASP A 102 -7.56 -21.54 -7.91
CA ASP A 102 -6.62 -22.65 -7.67
C ASP A 102 -5.93 -23.23 -8.92
N ILE A 103 -5.96 -22.53 -10.06
CA ILE A 103 -5.40 -23.01 -11.34
C ILE A 103 -4.28 -22.09 -11.85
N ALA A 104 -4.58 -20.81 -12.09
CA ALA A 104 -3.62 -19.90 -12.72
C ALA A 104 -2.75 -19.20 -11.66
N LYS A 105 -1.41 -19.31 -11.80
CA LYS A 105 -0.44 -18.70 -10.90
C LYS A 105 0.26 -17.52 -11.57
N ASN A 106 0.10 -16.33 -10.99
CA ASN A 106 0.86 -15.13 -11.36
C ASN A 106 1.79 -14.76 -10.21
N ASN A 107 3.01 -14.33 -10.54
CA ASN A 107 3.98 -13.87 -9.55
C ASN A 107 4.29 -12.40 -9.79
N TYR A 108 4.09 -11.59 -8.75
CA TYR A 108 4.45 -10.19 -8.76
C TYR A 108 5.63 -9.95 -7.83
N LYS A 109 6.60 -9.17 -8.31
CA LYS A 109 7.69 -8.65 -7.50
C LYS A 109 7.60 -7.14 -7.46
N PHE A 110 7.33 -6.59 -6.29
CA PHE A 110 7.34 -5.16 -6.05
C PHE A 110 8.62 -4.78 -5.32
N SER A 111 9.23 -3.68 -5.74
CA SER A 111 10.39 -3.09 -5.06
C SER A 111 10.18 -1.59 -5.01
N GLU A 112 10.07 -1.08 -3.80
CA GLU A 112 9.85 0.32 -3.51
C GLU A 112 10.92 0.83 -2.55
N LYS A 113 11.26 2.10 -2.67
CA LYS A 113 12.27 2.72 -1.82
C LYS A 113 11.94 4.15 -1.43
N PHE A 114 12.48 4.55 -0.30
CA PHE A 114 12.64 5.96 0.07
C PHE A 114 14.07 6.24 0.47
N THR A 115 14.54 7.41 0.04
CA THR A 115 15.82 7.97 0.46
C THR A 115 15.59 8.94 1.60
N PHE A 116 16.38 8.85 2.66
CA PHE A 116 16.30 9.75 3.80
C PHE A 116 17.69 10.14 4.32
N LYS A 117 17.76 11.30 4.96
CA LYS A 117 18.98 11.78 5.63
C LYS A 117 19.09 11.18 7.03
N ASN A 118 20.33 10.99 7.47
CA ASN A 118 20.59 10.68 8.87
C ASN A 118 20.12 11.85 9.77
N GLN A 119 19.75 11.55 11.02
CA GLN A 119 19.35 12.53 12.02
C GLN A 119 20.05 12.25 13.34
N THR A 120 20.41 13.31 14.07
CA THR A 120 21.12 13.20 15.36
C THR A 120 20.24 12.56 16.44
N ASN A 121 18.94 12.91 16.47
CA ASN A 121 17.99 12.31 17.39
C ASN A 121 17.58 10.91 16.92
N LYS A 122 18.11 9.88 17.57
CA LYS A 122 17.84 8.47 17.24
C LYS A 122 16.37 8.08 17.39
N PHE A 123 15.65 8.67 18.34
CA PHE A 123 14.25 8.33 18.58
C PHE A 123 13.34 8.87 17.45
N GLU A 124 13.56 10.12 17.06
CA GLU A 124 12.87 10.72 15.90
C GLU A 124 13.21 9.97 14.61
N LEU A 125 14.47 9.59 14.43
CA LEU A 125 14.91 8.82 13.27
C LEU A 125 14.19 7.48 13.16
N GLU A 126 14.02 6.75 14.27
CA GLU A 126 13.29 5.48 14.27
C GLU A 126 11.79 5.65 14.01
N GLN A 127 11.17 6.73 14.51
CA GLN A 127 9.77 7.05 14.16
C GLN A 127 9.63 7.37 12.68
N TYR A 128 10.56 8.17 12.13
CA TYR A 128 10.55 8.52 10.71
C TYR A 128 10.77 7.31 9.80
N LYS A 129 11.67 6.38 10.18
CA LYS A 129 11.82 5.10 9.45
C LYS A 129 10.52 4.29 9.42
N ARG A 130 9.75 4.29 10.52
CA ARG A 130 8.46 3.59 10.58
C ARG A 130 7.42 4.24 9.65
N SER A 131 7.36 5.57 9.59
CA SER A 131 6.45 6.25 8.67
C SER A 131 6.82 5.96 7.20
N LEU A 132 8.10 5.98 6.85
CA LEU A 132 8.58 5.62 5.52
C LEU A 132 8.26 4.16 5.17
N GLU A 133 8.43 3.22 6.12
CA GLU A 133 8.03 1.82 5.94
C GLU A 133 6.53 1.71 5.62
N ASP A 134 5.67 2.41 6.36
CA ASP A 134 4.22 2.37 6.15
C ASP A 134 3.78 3.04 4.83
N GLU A 135 4.50 4.06 4.37
CA GLU A 135 4.28 4.66 3.04
C GLU A 135 4.66 3.69 1.91
N ILE A 136 5.80 3.01 2.02
CA ILE A 136 6.21 1.99 1.05
C ILE A 136 5.17 0.86 0.99
N ILE A 137 4.72 0.38 2.16
CA ILE A 137 3.69 -0.65 2.25
C ILE A 137 2.40 -0.19 1.56
N SER A 138 2.05 1.11 1.65
CA SER A 138 0.91 1.67 0.92
C SER A 138 1.07 1.55 -0.59
N LYS A 139 2.23 1.96 -1.11
CA LYS A 139 2.53 1.88 -2.55
C LYS A 139 2.46 0.44 -3.07
N ILE A 140 3.04 -0.51 -2.31
CA ILE A 140 3.00 -1.94 -2.66
C ILE A 140 1.55 -2.45 -2.66
N PHE A 141 0.77 -2.11 -1.63
CA PHE A 141 -0.64 -2.47 -1.55
C PHE A 141 -1.45 -1.92 -2.72
N GLU A 142 -1.27 -0.64 -3.07
CA GLU A 142 -1.98 -0.01 -4.18
C GLU A 142 -1.66 -0.68 -5.51
N LYS A 143 -0.37 -0.91 -5.79
CA LYS A 143 0.09 -1.65 -6.99
C LYS A 143 -0.48 -3.06 -7.05
N LEU A 144 -0.49 -3.77 -5.92
CA LEU A 144 -1.09 -5.09 -5.83
C LEU A 144 -2.58 -5.04 -6.17
N ILE A 145 -3.36 -4.15 -5.56
CA ILE A 145 -4.80 -4.06 -5.84
C ILE A 145 -5.07 -3.75 -7.31
N LEU A 146 -4.28 -2.86 -7.93
CA LEU A 146 -4.39 -2.57 -9.36
C LEU A 146 -4.14 -3.82 -10.21
N ASN A 147 -3.09 -4.58 -9.92
CA ASN A 147 -2.80 -5.83 -10.63
C ASN A 147 -3.90 -6.89 -10.42
N LEU A 148 -4.42 -7.03 -9.19
CA LEU A 148 -5.50 -7.99 -8.91
C LEU A 148 -6.81 -7.65 -9.62
N ARG A 149 -7.05 -6.37 -9.95
CA ARG A 149 -8.23 -5.94 -10.72
C ARG A 149 -8.17 -6.31 -12.19
N THR A 150 -6.96 -6.40 -12.75
CA THR A 150 -6.76 -6.75 -14.16
C THR A 150 -6.79 -8.26 -14.41
N LEU A 151 -6.72 -9.07 -13.35
CA LEU A 151 -6.90 -10.53 -13.40
C LEU A 151 -8.35 -10.91 -13.67
#